data_AF-A0A8B9Z953-F1
#
_entry.id   AF-A0A8B9Z953-F1
#
_cell.length_a   1.000
_cell.length_b   1.000
_cell.length_c   1.000
_cell.angle_alpha   90.00
_cell.angle_beta   90.00
_cell.angle_gamma   90.00
#
_symmetry.space_group_name_H-M   'P 1'
#
loop_
_entity.id
_entity.type
_entity.pdbx_description
1 polymer ?
#
loop_
_entity_poly.entity_id
_entity_poly.type
_entity_poly.pdbx_seq_one_letter_code
_entity_poly.pdbx_strand_id
1 'polypeptide(L)'
;PLVPTEDGKMGWKMGEIGKTGLKLGKLGKGARHRKMGQKKGGEGGGTGCAPASLHPTPGTVKRGQKPEEMDIRDSGKKPVMLFLHGGSYMEGTGNMFDGSVLAAYGNVIVVTMNYRLGVLGFLSTGDQAAKGNYGLLDQIQALRWLNENVGHFGGDPQRITIFGSGAGAACVSLLILSHHSEGLFQKAIAQSGTAISSWSVNYQPLKYTRLLAAKVGCERADTGAAVECLRRQPFRALVDQDVQPARYHVAFGPVVDGDVVPDDPEILMQQGEFLNYDILIGVNQGEGLKFVEDSLESEDGISASYFDFTVSNFVDNLYGYPEGKDILRETIKFMYTDWADRDNGEMRRKTLLALFTDHQWVAPAVATAKLHAEYQSPVYFYTFYHHLVCTVIGWLSGWMSGWIVG
;
A
#
# COMPACT_ATOMS: atom_id res chain seq x y z
N PRO A 1 21.48 11.65 19.92
CA PRO A 1 21.03 13.04 19.67
C PRO A 1 19.62 13.28 20.22
N LEU A 2 19.39 14.39 20.92
CA LEU A 2 18.05 14.88 21.27
C LEU A 2 17.65 15.99 20.28
N VAL A 3 16.52 15.85 19.59
CA VAL A 3 15.98 16.80 18.61
C VAL A 3 14.68 17.41 19.16
N PRO A 4 14.60 18.73 19.35
CA PRO A 4 13.35 19.40 19.67
C PRO A 4 12.43 19.41 18.44
N THR A 5 11.16 19.12 18.66
CA THR A 5 10.08 19.21 17.67
C THR A 5 8.89 19.95 18.28
N GLU A 6 7.87 20.27 17.48
CA GLU A 6 6.65 20.92 17.98
C GLU A 6 5.92 20.10 19.05
N ASP A 7 6.11 18.77 19.05
CA ASP A 7 5.54 17.83 20.01
C ASP A 7 6.42 17.53 21.24
N GLY A 8 7.62 18.10 21.32
CA GLY A 8 8.59 17.90 22.40
C GLY A 8 9.98 17.45 21.94
N LYS A 9 10.86 17.13 22.90
CA LYS A 9 12.23 16.65 22.62
C LYS A 9 12.23 15.15 22.31
N MET A 10 13.03 14.73 21.33
CA MET A 10 13.12 13.33 20.89
C MET A 10 14.55 12.83 20.82
N GLY A 11 14.84 11.63 21.36
CA GLY A 11 16.20 11.09 21.45
C GLY A 11 16.47 9.90 20.54
N TRP A 12 17.71 9.75 20.07
CA TRP A 12 18.30 8.46 19.66
C TRP A 12 19.75 8.32 20.12
N LYS A 13 20.32 7.10 20.09
CA LYS A 13 21.75 6.85 20.36
C LYS A 13 22.50 6.80 19.02
N MET A 14 23.59 7.55 18.90
CA MET A 14 24.51 7.45 17.76
C MET A 14 25.39 6.21 17.96
N GLY A 15 25.41 5.28 17.00
CA GLY A 15 26.21 4.05 17.04
C GLY A 15 25.39 2.75 16.98
N GLU A 16 24.08 2.82 17.16
CA GLU A 16 23.14 1.71 16.94
C GLU A 16 22.06 2.16 15.94
N ILE A 17 21.71 1.27 15.01
CA ILE A 17 20.65 1.42 14.02
C ILE A 17 19.34 1.76 14.74
N GLY A 18 18.95 3.04 14.70
CA GLY A 18 17.89 3.56 15.55
C GLY A 18 16.49 3.35 14.99
N LYS A 19 15.78 2.31 15.44
CA LYS A 19 14.31 2.25 15.35
C LYS A 19 13.73 3.17 16.42
N THR A 20 13.10 4.28 16.04
CA THR A 20 12.38 5.15 16.99
C THR A 20 10.92 5.25 16.57
N GLY A 21 9.99 4.71 17.36
CA GLY A 21 8.56 4.83 17.08
C GLY A 21 8.01 6.19 17.53
N LEU A 22 7.57 7.01 16.61
CA LEU A 22 7.03 8.35 16.82
C LEU A 22 5.51 8.34 16.93
N LYS A 23 4.90 8.82 18.03
CA LYS A 23 3.43 8.92 18.11
C LYS A 23 2.83 10.16 17.42
N LEU A 24 2.45 10.02 16.13
CA LEU A 24 1.90 11.07 15.25
C LEU A 24 0.45 11.53 15.55
N GLY A 25 -0.27 10.89 16.46
CA GLY A 25 -1.61 11.34 16.88
C GLY A 25 -2.25 10.47 17.97
N LYS A 26 -3.42 10.89 18.46
CA LYS A 26 -4.22 10.15 19.46
C LYS A 26 -5.59 9.80 18.87
N LEU A 27 -5.95 8.52 18.87
CA LEU A 27 -7.37 8.13 18.95
C LEU A 27 -7.77 8.14 20.43
N GLY A 28 -8.67 9.06 20.82
CA GLY A 28 -9.31 8.99 22.14
C GLY A 28 -10.10 7.68 22.28
N LYS A 29 -10.32 7.21 23.52
CA LYS A 29 -11.31 6.13 23.78
C LYS A 29 -12.66 6.59 23.21
N GLY A 30 -13.20 5.88 22.22
CA GLY A 30 -14.43 6.25 21.49
C GLY A 30 -14.24 6.95 20.13
N ALA A 31 -13.00 7.25 19.70
CA ALA A 31 -12.71 7.92 18.42
C ALA A 31 -12.53 6.96 17.22
N ARG A 32 -12.90 5.68 17.36
CA ARG A 32 -12.81 4.69 16.27
C ARG A 32 -13.71 5.12 15.11
N HIS A 33 -13.24 4.96 13.87
CA HIS A 33 -13.95 5.39 12.66
C HIS A 33 -14.24 6.90 12.64
N ARG A 34 -13.21 7.69 12.96
CA ARG A 34 -13.16 9.16 12.83
C ARG A 34 -11.78 9.60 12.31
N LYS A 35 -11.69 10.85 11.83
CA LYS A 35 -10.41 11.51 11.49
C LYS A 35 -9.51 11.58 12.75
N MET A 36 -8.19 11.44 12.59
CA MET A 36 -7.25 11.55 13.70
C MET A 36 -7.15 13.02 14.15
N GLY A 37 -7.07 13.26 15.46
CA GLY A 37 -6.82 14.61 16.00
C GLY A 37 -5.32 14.83 16.27
N GLN A 38 -4.84 16.07 16.07
CA GLN A 38 -3.48 16.48 16.41
C GLN A 38 -3.21 16.34 17.93
N LYS A 39 -1.99 15.96 18.31
CA LYS A 39 -1.57 15.83 19.70
C LYS A 39 -0.89 17.13 20.16
N LYS A 40 -0.96 17.41 21.47
CA LYS A 40 0.05 18.19 22.20
C LYS A 40 0.75 17.24 23.16
N GLY A 41 2.06 17.01 22.95
CA GLY A 41 3.09 16.51 23.89
C GLY A 41 2.82 15.28 24.78
N GLY A 42 3.77 14.34 24.81
CA GLY A 42 3.94 13.40 25.93
C GLY A 42 4.51 12.03 25.55
N GLU A 43 5.65 11.69 26.17
CA GLU A 43 6.27 10.36 26.16
C GLU A 43 5.37 9.34 26.87
N GLY A 44 5.19 8.16 26.28
CA GLY A 44 4.37 7.11 26.86
C GLY A 44 4.45 5.81 26.08
N GLY A 45 5.21 4.87 26.62
CA GLY A 45 5.23 3.47 26.22
C GLY A 45 3.85 2.85 26.40
N GLY A 46 3.23 2.47 25.29
CA GLY A 46 1.95 1.78 25.29
C GLY A 46 1.85 0.97 24.01
N THR A 47 1.57 -0.32 24.16
CA THR A 47 1.46 -1.34 23.11
C THR A 47 0.18 -1.12 22.29
N GLY A 48 0.35 -0.45 21.17
CA GLY A 48 -0.63 -0.23 20.10
C GLY A 48 0.10 0.44 18.94
N CYS A 49 -0.27 0.13 17.69
CA CYS A 49 0.37 0.57 16.44
C CYS A 49 1.32 1.76 16.65
N ALA A 50 2.62 1.46 16.82
CA ALA A 50 3.65 2.47 17.03
C ALA A 50 3.68 3.37 15.79
N PRO A 51 3.50 4.69 15.88
CA PRO A 51 3.46 5.50 14.66
C PRO A 51 4.92 5.79 14.23
N ALA A 52 5.12 6.25 13.00
CA ALA A 52 6.36 6.28 12.20
C ALA A 52 7.76 6.04 12.83
N SER A 53 8.62 5.31 12.09
CA SER A 53 10.06 5.20 12.36
C SER A 53 10.88 6.11 11.44
N LEU A 54 11.72 6.97 12.04
CA LEU A 54 12.59 7.89 11.31
C LEU A 54 14.04 7.39 11.32
N HIS A 55 14.65 7.26 10.14
CA HIS A 55 16.02 6.79 9.95
C HIS A 55 16.88 7.94 9.38
N PRO A 56 17.54 8.74 10.25
CA PRO A 56 18.46 9.78 9.80
C PRO A 56 19.76 9.16 9.26
N THR A 57 20.43 9.87 8.34
CA THR A 57 21.76 9.49 7.86
C THR A 57 22.77 9.46 9.02
N PRO A 58 23.63 8.44 9.15
CA PRO A 58 24.67 8.44 10.18
C PRO A 58 25.63 9.62 9.96
N GLY A 59 25.70 10.52 10.94
CA GLY A 59 26.71 11.59 10.91
C GLY A 59 28.10 11.02 11.20
N THR A 60 29.04 11.19 10.28
CA THR A 60 30.48 10.98 10.55
C THR A 60 31.02 12.13 11.38
N VAL A 61 30.64 12.23 12.66
CA VAL A 61 31.35 13.13 13.58
C VAL A 61 32.46 12.33 14.25
N LYS A 62 33.63 12.28 13.60
CA LYS A 62 34.86 11.88 14.30
C LYS A 62 35.21 12.98 15.31
N ARG A 63 35.35 12.62 16.59
CA ARG A 63 35.80 13.53 17.65
C ARG A 63 37.19 14.06 17.28
N GLY A 64 37.29 15.31 16.82
CA GLY A 64 38.57 16.00 16.57
C GLY A 64 38.81 16.57 15.16
N GLN A 65 37.87 16.51 14.21
CA GLN A 65 38.04 17.20 12.92
C GLN A 65 37.87 18.72 13.07
N LYS A 66 38.85 19.48 12.55
CA LYS A 66 38.79 20.94 12.41
C LYS A 66 37.61 21.33 11.50
N PRO A 67 37.03 22.53 11.67
CA PRO A 67 35.83 22.99 10.93
C PRO A 67 36.00 23.16 9.41
N GLU A 68 37.15 22.77 8.82
CA GLU A 68 37.43 22.90 7.39
C GLU A 68 37.19 21.62 6.57
N GLU A 69 36.80 20.49 7.21
CA GLU A 69 36.50 19.21 6.54
C GLU A 69 35.01 18.79 6.67
N MET A 70 34.08 19.74 6.72
CA MET A 70 32.68 19.41 6.41
C MET A 70 32.57 19.14 4.91
N ASP A 71 32.25 17.89 4.53
CA ASP A 71 31.88 17.57 3.15
C ASP A 71 30.78 18.56 2.73
N ILE A 72 30.97 19.27 1.62
CA ILE A 72 30.03 20.28 1.11
C ILE A 72 28.64 19.68 0.92
N ARG A 73 28.56 18.34 0.74
CA ARG A 73 27.32 17.54 0.70
C ARG A 73 26.53 17.46 2.01
N ASP A 74 27.13 17.83 3.14
CA ASP A 74 26.55 17.73 4.48
C ASP A 74 26.05 19.09 5.02
N SER A 75 26.16 20.15 4.23
CA SER A 75 25.81 21.52 4.62
C SER A 75 24.36 21.93 4.30
N GLY A 76 23.59 21.08 3.60
CA GLY A 76 22.21 21.36 3.17
C GLY A 76 21.17 20.43 3.81
N LYS A 77 19.91 20.91 3.94
CA LYS A 77 18.77 20.07 4.32
C LYS A 77 18.64 18.90 3.34
N LYS A 78 18.48 17.66 3.81
CA LYS A 78 18.47 16.43 3.01
C LYS A 78 17.09 16.13 2.42
N PRO A 79 16.98 15.48 1.24
CA PRO A 79 15.69 14.97 0.76
C PRO A 79 15.09 13.97 1.75
N VAL A 80 13.77 13.85 1.73
CA VAL A 80 13.01 12.99 2.66
C VAL A 80 12.21 11.98 1.84
N MET A 81 12.34 10.70 2.15
CA MET A 81 11.58 9.62 1.51
C MET A 81 10.65 8.97 2.53
N LEU A 82 9.33 9.08 2.33
CA LEU A 82 8.31 8.44 3.16
C LEU A 82 7.81 7.14 2.52
N PHE A 83 8.06 6.02 3.19
CA PHE A 83 7.61 4.71 2.77
C PHE A 83 6.23 4.36 3.30
N LEU A 84 5.31 4.02 2.38
CA LEU A 84 3.98 3.49 2.65
C LEU A 84 3.98 1.98 2.37
N HIS A 85 3.88 1.18 3.43
CA HIS A 85 3.87 -0.27 3.30
C HIS A 85 2.58 -0.79 2.65
N GLY A 86 2.67 -1.94 1.96
CA GLY A 86 1.53 -2.70 1.45
C GLY A 86 0.96 -3.69 2.48
N GLY A 87 0.28 -4.74 1.98
CA GLY A 87 -0.41 -5.74 2.80
C GLY A 87 -1.93 -5.75 2.61
N SER A 88 -2.39 -5.54 1.36
CA SER A 88 -3.82 -5.56 0.98
C SER A 88 -4.72 -4.66 1.82
N TYR A 89 -4.17 -3.61 2.42
CA TYR A 89 -4.80 -2.74 3.43
C TYR A 89 -5.20 -3.41 4.75
N MET A 90 -5.02 -4.73 4.89
CA MET A 90 -5.46 -5.52 6.03
C MET A 90 -4.33 -5.79 7.03
N GLU A 91 -3.09 -5.83 6.55
CA GLU A 91 -1.92 -6.25 7.34
C GLU A 91 -0.67 -5.42 7.00
N GLY A 92 0.41 -5.73 7.70
CA GLY A 92 1.71 -5.08 7.52
C GLY A 92 2.03 -4.01 8.56
N THR A 93 3.27 -3.53 8.50
CA THR A 93 3.79 -2.46 9.35
C THR A 93 5.04 -1.86 8.70
N GLY A 94 5.20 -0.53 8.82
CA GLY A 94 6.42 0.16 8.40
C GLY A 94 7.68 -0.36 9.11
N ASN A 95 7.54 -1.01 10.26
CA ASN A 95 8.66 -1.54 11.05
C ASN A 95 9.34 -2.77 10.42
N MET A 96 8.70 -3.41 9.43
CA MET A 96 9.30 -4.51 8.66
C MET A 96 10.39 -4.01 7.69
N PHE A 97 10.40 -2.72 7.38
CA PHE A 97 11.27 -2.12 6.37
C PHE A 97 12.35 -1.30 7.06
N ASP A 98 13.59 -1.79 7.04
CA ASP A 98 14.73 -1.04 7.59
C ASP A 98 15.21 0.00 6.58
N GLY A 99 14.99 1.28 6.89
CA GLY A 99 15.38 2.41 6.04
C GLY A 99 16.87 2.74 6.08
N SER A 100 17.67 2.07 6.93
CA SER A 100 19.02 2.52 7.27
C SER A 100 20.01 2.45 6.11
N VAL A 101 19.95 1.40 5.29
CA VAL A 101 20.82 1.24 4.11
C VAL A 101 20.52 2.33 3.09
N LEU A 102 19.23 2.56 2.80
CA LEU A 102 18.81 3.59 1.85
C LEU A 102 19.17 5.00 2.33
N ALA A 103 18.97 5.28 3.63
CA ALA A 103 19.33 6.56 4.24
C ALA A 103 20.84 6.84 4.15
N ALA A 104 21.67 5.84 4.50
CA ALA A 104 23.12 5.97 4.47
C ALA A 104 23.68 6.06 3.04
N TYR A 105 23.24 5.18 2.15
CA TYR A 105 23.74 5.13 0.77
C TYR A 105 23.26 6.30 -0.07
N GLY A 106 21.98 6.65 0.02
CA GLY A 106 21.36 7.73 -0.74
C GLY A 106 21.60 9.13 -0.16
N ASN A 107 22.21 9.23 1.03
CA ASN A 107 22.33 10.48 1.79
C ASN A 107 20.98 11.23 1.90
N VAL A 108 19.94 10.48 2.26
CA VAL A 108 18.55 10.94 2.40
C VAL A 108 18.02 10.60 3.80
N ILE A 109 16.92 11.23 4.20
CA ILE A 109 16.16 10.81 5.38
C ILE A 109 15.10 9.82 4.92
N VAL A 110 15.05 8.63 5.54
CA VAL A 110 14.01 7.64 5.26
C VAL A 110 13.04 7.58 6.44
N VAL A 111 11.75 7.64 6.15
CA VAL A 111 10.69 7.56 7.13
C VAL A 111 9.80 6.38 6.75
N THR A 112 9.55 5.47 7.68
CA THR A 112 8.51 4.44 7.53
C THR A 112 7.36 4.78 8.46
N MET A 113 6.12 4.49 8.08
CA MET A 113 4.97 4.81 8.91
C MET A 113 4.00 3.66 9.11
N ASN A 114 3.13 3.78 10.12
CA ASN A 114 2.04 2.85 10.38
C ASN A 114 0.73 3.62 10.31
N TYR A 115 -0.20 3.15 9.47
CA TYR A 115 -1.55 3.69 9.33
C TYR A 115 -2.57 2.65 9.80
N ARG A 116 -3.81 3.06 10.10
CA ARG A 116 -4.86 2.10 10.47
C ARG A 116 -5.17 1.17 9.29
N LEU A 117 -5.36 -0.12 9.61
CA LEU A 117 -5.60 -1.19 8.66
C LEU A 117 -7.00 -1.80 8.80
N GLY A 118 -7.43 -2.49 7.76
CA GLY A 118 -8.67 -3.26 7.64
C GLY A 118 -9.90 -2.51 8.15
N VAL A 119 -10.71 -3.18 8.95
CA VAL A 119 -11.93 -2.62 9.54
C VAL A 119 -11.70 -1.29 10.28
N LEU A 120 -10.54 -1.12 10.93
CA LEU A 120 -10.26 0.09 11.70
C LEU A 120 -9.81 1.27 10.83
N GLY A 121 -9.19 0.97 9.68
CA GLY A 121 -8.69 1.95 8.72
C GLY A 121 -9.69 2.32 7.64
N PHE A 122 -10.60 1.43 7.27
CA PHE A 122 -11.32 1.53 6.00
C PHE A 122 -12.81 1.18 6.07
N LEU A 123 -13.37 0.89 7.25
CA LEU A 123 -14.81 0.68 7.37
C LEU A 123 -15.60 1.90 6.90
N SER A 124 -16.52 1.69 5.98
CA SER A 124 -17.41 2.71 5.46
C SER A 124 -18.84 2.20 5.32
N THR A 125 -19.80 3.06 5.60
CA THR A 125 -21.23 2.82 5.38
C THR A 125 -21.73 3.36 4.04
N GLY A 126 -20.87 4.01 3.25
CA GLY A 126 -21.26 4.70 2.02
C GLY A 126 -22.12 5.96 2.27
N ASP A 127 -22.19 6.41 3.52
CA ASP A 127 -22.93 7.61 3.95
C ASP A 127 -22.13 8.36 5.04
N GLN A 128 -22.77 9.33 5.69
CA GLN A 128 -22.11 10.18 6.70
C GLN A 128 -21.81 9.46 8.04
N ALA A 129 -22.37 8.27 8.31
CA ALA A 129 -22.18 7.58 9.59
C ALA A 129 -20.73 7.10 9.78
N ALA A 130 -20.14 6.58 8.71
CA ALA A 130 -18.72 6.24 8.60
C ALA A 130 -18.29 6.43 7.14
N LYS A 131 -17.57 7.51 6.83
CA LYS A 131 -17.16 7.83 5.46
C LYS A 131 -16.11 6.87 4.89
N GLY A 132 -15.22 6.34 5.74
CA GLY A 132 -14.09 5.50 5.32
C GLY A 132 -12.77 6.27 5.29
N ASN A 133 -11.80 5.74 4.53
CA ASN A 133 -10.50 6.37 4.24
C ASN A 133 -9.68 6.82 5.46
N TYR A 134 -9.90 6.25 6.65
CA TYR A 134 -9.17 6.64 7.85
C TYR A 134 -7.68 6.30 7.78
N GLY A 135 -7.33 5.18 7.11
CA GLY A 135 -5.93 4.82 6.84
C GLY A 135 -5.23 5.85 5.94
N LEU A 136 -5.89 6.32 4.88
CA LEU A 136 -5.36 7.41 4.02
C LEU A 136 -5.21 8.72 4.79
N LEU A 137 -6.19 9.06 5.62
CA LEU A 137 -6.11 10.24 6.50
C LEU A 137 -4.96 10.17 7.50
N ASP A 138 -4.62 8.97 8.00
CA ASP A 138 -3.43 8.79 8.85
C ASP A 138 -2.14 9.06 8.07
N GLN A 139 -2.08 8.67 6.80
CA GLN A 139 -0.94 8.93 5.91
C GLN A 139 -0.81 10.43 5.59
N ILE A 140 -1.92 11.11 5.30
CA ILE A 140 -1.97 12.57 5.12
C ILE A 140 -1.53 13.30 6.39
N GLN A 141 -1.95 12.83 7.56
CA GLN A 141 -1.51 13.41 8.83
C GLN A 141 -0.01 13.22 9.07
N ALA A 142 0.56 12.06 8.70
CA ALA A 142 2.00 11.83 8.75
C ALA A 142 2.77 12.77 7.83
N LEU A 143 2.24 13.01 6.62
CA LEU A 143 2.80 13.97 5.66
C LEU A 143 2.78 15.41 6.17
N ARG A 144 1.67 15.86 6.77
CA ARG A 144 1.58 17.18 7.43
C ARG A 144 2.63 17.31 8.52
N TRP A 145 2.75 16.30 9.37
CA TRP A 145 3.74 16.29 10.44
C TRP A 145 5.17 16.35 9.90
N LEU A 146 5.48 15.63 8.82
CA LEU A 146 6.80 15.72 8.18
C LEU A 146 7.07 17.12 7.64
N ASN A 147 6.09 17.74 6.98
CA ASN A 147 6.25 19.09 6.46
C ASN A 147 6.60 20.10 7.58
N GLU A 148 5.94 19.98 8.73
CA GLU A 148 6.15 20.84 9.90
C GLU A 148 7.45 20.52 10.66
N ASN A 149 7.84 19.25 10.77
CA ASN A 149 8.85 18.81 11.74
C ASN A 149 10.16 18.30 11.13
N VAL A 150 10.18 17.87 9.87
CA VAL A 150 11.36 17.17 9.31
C VAL A 150 12.61 18.08 9.23
N GLY A 151 12.41 19.40 9.18
CA GLY A 151 13.47 20.40 9.27
C GLY A 151 14.36 20.24 10.52
N HIS A 152 13.77 19.84 11.65
CA HIS A 152 14.49 19.62 12.91
C HIS A 152 15.44 18.41 12.84
N PHE A 153 15.17 17.48 11.93
CA PHE A 153 15.99 16.30 11.67
C PHE A 153 16.98 16.51 10.52
N GLY A 154 17.12 17.75 10.04
CA GLY A 154 17.97 18.08 8.90
C GLY A 154 17.34 17.76 7.55
N GLY A 155 16.03 17.50 7.48
CA GLY A 155 15.30 17.24 6.25
C GLY A 155 14.75 18.49 5.59
N ASP A 156 14.49 18.40 4.30
CA ASP A 156 13.92 19.45 3.48
C ASP A 156 12.43 19.18 3.22
N PRO A 157 11.50 19.96 3.82
CA PRO A 157 10.07 19.76 3.60
C PRO A 157 9.61 20.06 2.16
N GLN A 158 10.45 20.74 1.35
CA GLN A 158 10.20 20.97 -0.07
C GLN A 158 10.71 19.84 -0.97
N ARG A 159 11.32 18.79 -0.39
CA ARG A 159 11.84 17.63 -1.11
C ARG A 159 11.45 16.31 -0.44
N ILE A 160 10.15 16.19 -0.18
CA ILE A 160 9.48 14.97 0.27
C ILE A 160 9.04 14.15 -0.96
N THR A 161 9.53 12.92 -1.02
CA THR A 161 9.10 11.89 -1.97
C THR A 161 8.32 10.82 -1.20
N ILE A 162 7.09 10.53 -1.61
CA ILE A 162 6.37 9.35 -1.11
C ILE A 162 6.66 8.14 -1.98
N PHE A 163 6.79 6.97 -1.38
CA PHE A 163 6.97 5.74 -2.12
C PHE A 163 6.33 4.55 -1.43
N GLY A 164 5.91 3.55 -2.20
CA GLY A 164 5.25 2.39 -1.64
C GLY A 164 5.21 1.22 -2.62
N SER A 165 4.88 0.04 -2.10
CA SER A 165 4.76 -1.18 -2.90
C SER A 165 3.40 -1.87 -2.71
N GLY A 166 2.83 -2.43 -3.79
CA GLY A 166 1.54 -3.11 -3.78
C GLY A 166 0.41 -2.17 -3.33
N ALA A 167 -0.32 -2.54 -2.28
CA ALA A 167 -1.34 -1.68 -1.66
C ALA A 167 -0.75 -0.32 -1.16
N GLY A 168 0.54 -0.27 -0.83
CA GLY A 168 1.22 0.98 -0.50
C GLY A 168 1.41 1.89 -1.72
N ALA A 169 1.68 1.30 -2.90
CA ALA A 169 1.74 2.03 -4.16
C ALA A 169 0.36 2.52 -4.62
N ALA A 170 -0.68 1.73 -4.36
CA ALA A 170 -2.07 2.17 -4.54
C ALA A 170 -2.41 3.35 -3.61
N CYS A 171 -1.97 3.33 -2.35
CA CYS A 171 -2.07 4.48 -1.46
C CYS A 171 -1.33 5.71 -2.01
N VAL A 172 -0.08 5.55 -2.49
CA VAL A 172 0.67 6.63 -3.16
C VAL A 172 -0.15 7.24 -4.30
N SER A 173 -0.71 6.39 -5.17
CA SER A 173 -1.52 6.82 -6.31
C SER A 173 -2.80 7.56 -5.87
N LEU A 174 -3.46 7.11 -4.80
CA LEU A 174 -4.64 7.77 -4.26
C LEU A 174 -4.32 9.10 -3.56
N LEU A 175 -3.17 9.22 -2.92
CA LEU A 175 -2.72 10.48 -2.31
C LEU A 175 -2.40 11.53 -3.38
N ILE A 176 -1.84 11.12 -4.52
CA ILE A 176 -1.64 12.01 -5.68
C ILE A 176 -2.97 12.64 -6.13
N LEU A 177 -4.05 11.84 -6.14
CA LEU A 177 -5.40 12.25 -6.59
C LEU A 177 -6.23 12.96 -5.51
N SER A 178 -5.70 13.09 -4.30
CA SER A 178 -6.44 13.68 -3.18
C SER A 178 -6.03 15.13 -2.94
N HIS A 179 -7.01 16.04 -2.98
CA HIS A 179 -6.79 17.45 -2.65
C HIS A 179 -6.26 17.68 -1.23
N HIS A 180 -6.47 16.73 -0.31
CA HIS A 180 -5.96 16.81 1.06
C HIS A 180 -4.43 16.68 1.17
N SER A 181 -3.78 16.18 0.11
CA SER A 181 -2.34 15.97 0.03
C SER A 181 -1.57 17.08 -0.67
N GLU A 182 -2.27 18.04 -1.27
CA GLU A 182 -1.66 19.11 -2.04
C GLU A 182 -0.60 19.86 -1.22
N GLY A 183 0.58 20.05 -1.83
CA GLY A 183 1.71 20.73 -1.21
C GLY A 183 2.42 19.96 -0.09
N LEU A 184 1.99 18.74 0.25
CA LEU A 184 2.62 17.96 1.31
C LEU A 184 3.83 17.13 0.84
N PHE A 185 3.92 16.82 -0.44
CA PHE A 185 5.04 16.14 -1.09
C PHE A 185 5.19 16.63 -2.53
N GLN A 186 6.31 16.30 -3.17
CA GLN A 186 6.64 16.80 -4.51
C GLN A 186 6.86 15.67 -5.54
N LYS A 187 7.15 14.45 -5.08
CA LYS A 187 7.47 13.31 -5.95
C LYS A 187 6.84 12.04 -5.41
N ALA A 188 6.54 11.11 -6.31
CA ALA A 188 5.94 9.84 -5.99
C ALA A 188 6.66 8.67 -6.65
N ILE A 189 6.77 7.55 -5.95
CA ILE A 189 7.26 6.29 -6.50
C ILE A 189 6.25 5.17 -6.21
N ALA A 190 5.62 4.64 -7.25
CA ALA A 190 4.58 3.61 -7.17
C ALA A 190 5.12 2.26 -7.70
N GLN A 191 5.43 1.34 -6.79
CA GLN A 191 6.03 0.05 -7.13
C GLN A 191 4.96 -1.05 -7.14
N SER A 192 4.64 -1.60 -8.31
CA SER A 192 3.73 -2.75 -8.42
C SER A 192 2.33 -2.50 -7.83
N GLY A 193 1.77 -1.31 -8.05
CA GLY A 193 0.40 -0.99 -7.64
C GLY A 193 -0.04 0.41 -8.08
N THR A 194 -1.34 0.57 -8.34
CA THR A 194 -1.95 1.81 -8.87
C THR A 194 -3.28 2.08 -8.18
N ALA A 195 -3.93 3.23 -8.43
CA ALA A 195 -5.28 3.50 -7.92
C ALA A 195 -6.40 2.80 -8.72
N ILE A 196 -6.11 2.26 -9.91
CA ILE A 196 -7.12 1.75 -10.87
C ILE A 196 -7.10 0.22 -11.03
N SER A 197 -6.34 -0.50 -10.20
CA SER A 197 -6.47 -1.97 -10.11
C SER A 197 -7.76 -2.35 -9.38
N SER A 198 -8.36 -3.51 -9.69
CA SER A 198 -9.66 -3.94 -9.10
C SER A 198 -9.67 -4.10 -7.58
N TRP A 199 -8.51 -4.27 -6.96
CA TRP A 199 -8.32 -4.35 -5.51
C TRP A 199 -7.93 -3.02 -4.86
N SER A 200 -7.78 -1.94 -5.62
CA SER A 200 -7.29 -0.66 -5.09
C SER A 200 -8.37 0.10 -4.32
N VAL A 201 -9.62 0.03 -4.78
CA VAL A 201 -10.78 0.71 -4.21
C VAL A 201 -11.91 -0.30 -3.94
N ASN A 202 -12.62 -0.11 -2.83
CA ASN A 202 -13.82 -0.84 -2.49
C ASN A 202 -15.06 -0.05 -2.94
N TYR A 203 -15.73 -0.53 -3.98
CA TYR A 203 -16.97 0.04 -4.49
C TYR A 203 -18.25 -0.46 -3.79
N GLN A 204 -18.14 -1.41 -2.86
CA GLN A 204 -19.27 -1.98 -2.11
C GLN A 204 -19.07 -1.90 -0.58
N PRO A 205 -18.71 -0.73 0.00
CA PRO A 205 -18.35 -0.64 1.42
C PRO A 205 -19.51 -1.00 2.36
N LEU A 206 -20.73 -0.56 2.05
CA LEU A 206 -21.91 -0.84 2.88
C LEU A 206 -22.17 -2.36 3.00
N LYS A 207 -21.99 -3.12 1.92
CA LYS A 207 -22.17 -4.58 1.89
C LYS A 207 -21.26 -5.26 2.92
N TYR A 208 -19.97 -4.97 2.88
CA TYR A 208 -19.00 -5.59 3.79
C TYR A 208 -19.14 -5.10 5.23
N THR A 209 -19.50 -3.84 5.44
CA THR A 209 -19.83 -3.31 6.76
C THR A 209 -21.06 -3.99 7.37
N ARG A 210 -22.09 -4.28 6.57
CA ARG A 210 -23.29 -5.02 7.02
C ARG A 210 -22.97 -6.47 7.36
N LEU A 211 -22.16 -7.15 6.54
CA LEU A 211 -21.70 -8.52 6.82
C LEU A 211 -20.93 -8.60 8.14
N LEU A 212 -20.02 -7.65 8.37
CA LEU A 212 -19.32 -7.54 9.64
C LEU A 212 -20.29 -7.29 10.80
N ALA A 213 -21.20 -6.32 10.64
CA ALA A 213 -22.17 -5.97 11.67
C ALA A 213 -23.04 -7.15 12.08
N ALA A 214 -23.50 -7.98 11.13
CA ALA A 214 -24.24 -9.20 11.41
C ALA A 214 -23.41 -10.19 12.25
N LYS A 215 -22.15 -10.43 11.88
CA LYS A 215 -21.25 -11.36 12.59
C LYS A 215 -20.97 -10.97 14.05
N VAL A 216 -21.08 -9.69 14.39
CA VAL A 216 -20.80 -9.17 15.74
C VAL A 216 -22.04 -8.66 16.49
N GLY A 217 -23.24 -8.99 16.01
CA GLY A 217 -24.51 -8.62 16.67
C GLY A 217 -24.86 -7.12 16.59
N CYS A 218 -24.25 -6.40 15.67
CA CYS A 218 -24.44 -4.97 15.42
C CYS A 218 -25.32 -4.65 14.20
N GLU A 219 -26.07 -5.63 13.70
CA GLU A 219 -27.04 -5.41 12.63
C GLU A 219 -28.15 -4.46 13.09
N ARG A 220 -28.23 -3.27 12.49
CA ARG A 220 -29.23 -2.22 12.78
C ARG A 220 -29.69 -1.61 11.47
N ALA A 221 -30.96 -1.28 11.32
CA ALA A 221 -31.46 -0.64 10.10
C ALA A 221 -30.74 0.70 9.83
N ASP A 222 -30.63 1.54 10.86
CA ASP A 222 -29.87 2.79 10.83
C ASP A 222 -28.35 2.56 10.86
N THR A 223 -27.64 3.18 9.91
CA THR A 223 -26.17 3.06 9.77
C THR A 223 -25.43 3.74 10.91
N GLY A 224 -25.95 4.87 11.43
CA GLY A 224 -25.40 5.55 12.61
C GLY A 224 -25.37 4.65 13.84
N ALA A 225 -26.50 4.01 14.15
CA ALA A 225 -26.64 3.07 15.25
C ALA A 225 -25.79 1.80 15.05
N ALA A 226 -25.68 1.28 13.82
CA ALA A 226 -24.78 0.17 13.51
C ALA A 226 -23.32 0.53 13.81
N VAL A 227 -22.85 1.70 13.34
CA VAL A 227 -21.49 2.19 13.61
C VAL A 227 -21.26 2.43 15.10
N GLU A 228 -22.24 2.99 15.82
CA GLU A 228 -22.13 3.16 17.27
C GLU A 228 -21.98 1.83 18.00
N CYS A 229 -22.76 0.81 17.62
CA CYS A 229 -22.59 -0.54 18.14
C CYS A 229 -21.18 -1.10 17.85
N LEU A 230 -20.71 -0.98 16.61
CA LEU A 230 -19.36 -1.42 16.20
C LEU A 230 -18.25 -0.72 16.98
N ARG A 231 -18.42 0.56 17.33
CA ARG A 231 -17.46 1.31 18.17
C ARG A 231 -17.37 0.74 19.59
N ARG A 232 -18.47 0.20 20.12
CA ARG A 232 -18.52 -0.41 21.46
C ARG A 232 -17.91 -1.82 21.52
N GLN A 233 -17.77 -2.48 20.37
CA GLN A 233 -17.14 -3.80 20.30
C GLN A 233 -15.63 -3.75 20.64
N PRO A 234 -15.07 -4.78 21.30
CA PRO A 234 -13.63 -4.97 21.37
C PRO A 234 -13.02 -5.04 19.97
N PHE A 235 -11.84 -4.45 19.75
CA PHE A 235 -11.26 -4.40 18.40
C PHE A 235 -10.97 -5.80 17.85
N ARG A 236 -10.54 -6.76 18.69
CA ARG A 236 -10.33 -8.16 18.29
C ARG A 236 -11.60 -8.80 17.75
N ALA A 237 -12.74 -8.56 18.42
CA ALA A 237 -14.03 -9.05 17.95
C ALA A 237 -14.43 -8.54 16.56
N LEU A 238 -13.84 -7.42 16.10
CA LEU A 238 -14.04 -6.91 14.74
C LEU A 238 -13.00 -7.44 13.74
N VAL A 239 -11.73 -7.49 14.13
CA VAL A 239 -10.61 -7.84 13.24
C VAL A 239 -10.55 -9.35 12.99
N ASP A 240 -10.95 -10.17 13.97
CA ASP A 240 -10.91 -11.63 13.88
C ASP A 240 -12.08 -12.19 13.04
N GLN A 241 -12.94 -11.34 12.50
CA GLN A 241 -14.09 -11.76 11.69
C GLN A 241 -13.67 -12.07 10.26
N ASP A 242 -14.07 -13.25 9.79
CA ASP A 242 -13.89 -13.65 8.41
C ASP A 242 -14.93 -12.97 7.50
N VAL A 243 -14.52 -11.89 6.82
CA VAL A 243 -15.34 -11.15 5.84
C VAL A 243 -14.63 -11.22 4.49
N GLN A 244 -14.99 -12.23 3.71
CA GLN A 244 -14.38 -12.48 2.40
C GLN A 244 -14.95 -11.55 1.32
N PRO A 245 -14.10 -10.81 0.59
CA PRO A 245 -14.52 -10.08 -0.58
C PRO A 245 -14.82 -11.00 -1.76
N ALA A 246 -15.45 -10.45 -2.79
CA ALA A 246 -15.40 -11.07 -4.12
C ALA A 246 -13.93 -11.26 -4.54
N ARG A 247 -13.65 -12.31 -5.32
CA ARG A 247 -12.28 -12.61 -5.78
C ARG A 247 -11.69 -11.38 -6.51
N TYR A 248 -10.42 -11.09 -6.25
CA TYR A 248 -9.68 -9.94 -6.80
C TYR A 248 -10.14 -8.55 -6.33
N HIS A 249 -11.09 -8.48 -5.37
CA HIS A 249 -11.55 -7.23 -4.78
C HIS A 249 -11.17 -7.16 -3.30
N VAL A 250 -11.37 -6.01 -2.67
CA VAL A 250 -11.10 -5.78 -1.24
C VAL A 250 -12.37 -5.51 -0.44
N ALA A 251 -12.46 -6.08 0.76
CA ALA A 251 -13.61 -5.90 1.65
C ALA A 251 -13.49 -4.60 2.47
N PHE A 252 -12.28 -4.28 2.92
CA PHE A 252 -11.96 -3.07 3.67
C PHE A 252 -10.70 -2.43 3.08
N GLY A 253 -10.89 -1.44 2.23
CA GLY A 253 -9.85 -0.65 1.59
C GLY A 253 -10.37 0.76 1.29
N PRO A 254 -9.60 1.59 0.57
CA PRO A 254 -10.02 2.92 0.14
C PRO A 254 -11.40 2.90 -0.52
N VAL A 255 -12.19 3.97 -0.36
CA VAL A 255 -13.53 4.14 -0.94
C VAL A 255 -13.63 5.50 -1.62
N VAL A 256 -14.45 5.62 -2.66
CA VAL A 256 -14.83 6.94 -3.21
C VAL A 256 -15.82 7.59 -2.24
N ASP A 257 -15.35 8.54 -1.43
CA ASP A 257 -16.15 9.18 -0.38
C ASP A 257 -16.60 10.62 -0.73
N GLY A 258 -16.19 11.14 -1.88
CA GLY A 258 -16.50 12.50 -2.30
C GLY A 258 -15.74 13.58 -1.52
N ASP A 259 -14.73 13.20 -0.74
CA ASP A 259 -13.87 14.09 0.05
C ASP A 259 -12.40 13.68 -0.10
N VAL A 260 -11.96 12.61 0.56
CA VAL A 260 -10.57 12.16 0.48
C VAL A 260 -10.26 11.60 -0.92
N VAL A 261 -11.17 10.79 -1.46
CA VAL A 261 -11.16 10.33 -2.85
C VAL A 261 -12.42 10.91 -3.50
N PRO A 262 -12.30 12.02 -4.26
CA PRO A 262 -13.46 12.80 -4.72
C PRO A 262 -14.36 12.06 -5.71
N ASP A 263 -13.78 11.28 -6.61
CA ASP A 263 -14.49 10.51 -7.65
C ASP A 263 -13.71 9.22 -7.95
N ASP A 264 -14.18 8.44 -8.92
CA ASP A 264 -13.47 7.26 -9.40
C ASP A 264 -12.02 7.63 -9.82
N PRO A 265 -10.99 6.91 -9.36
CA PRO A 265 -9.60 7.25 -9.69
C PRO A 265 -9.31 7.31 -11.19
N GLU A 266 -9.98 6.50 -12.01
CA GLU A 266 -9.82 6.56 -13.47
C GLU A 266 -10.36 7.88 -14.03
N ILE A 267 -11.51 8.34 -13.53
CA ILE A 267 -12.11 9.64 -13.90
C ILE A 267 -11.19 10.79 -13.45
N LEU A 268 -10.70 10.77 -12.21
CA LEU A 268 -9.80 11.80 -11.69
C LEU A 268 -8.49 11.87 -12.50
N MET A 269 -7.97 10.72 -12.91
CA MET A 269 -6.79 10.69 -13.77
C MET A 269 -7.09 11.24 -15.17
N GLN A 270 -8.24 10.90 -15.76
CA GLN A 270 -8.65 11.45 -17.05
C GLN A 270 -8.90 12.95 -17.02
N GLN A 271 -9.24 13.54 -15.87
CA GLN A 271 -9.42 14.98 -15.67
C GLN A 271 -8.11 15.73 -15.38
N GLY A 272 -7.01 15.02 -15.09
CA GLY A 272 -5.72 15.63 -14.77
C GLY A 272 -5.65 16.21 -13.35
N GLU A 273 -6.39 15.68 -12.38
CA GLU A 273 -6.36 16.16 -10.97
C GLU A 273 -5.05 15.80 -10.22
N PHE A 274 -3.95 15.52 -10.94
CA PHE A 274 -2.65 15.10 -10.41
C PHE A 274 -1.46 15.96 -10.88
N LEU A 275 -1.71 17.07 -11.57
CA LEU A 275 -0.77 17.82 -12.43
C LEU A 275 0.55 18.32 -11.81
N ASN A 276 0.82 18.06 -10.54
CA ASN A 276 1.92 18.69 -9.79
C ASN A 276 3.02 17.72 -9.31
N TYR A 277 3.01 16.45 -9.74
CA TYR A 277 3.91 15.45 -9.18
C TYR A 277 4.76 14.72 -10.24
N ASP A 278 6.07 14.65 -9.99
CA ASP A 278 6.94 13.74 -10.73
C ASP A 278 6.69 12.30 -10.24
N ILE A 279 6.50 11.37 -11.16
CA ILE A 279 6.21 9.97 -10.82
C ILE A 279 7.23 9.01 -11.42
N LEU A 280 7.71 8.08 -10.58
CA LEU A 280 8.38 6.86 -11.00
C LEU A 280 7.44 5.69 -10.73
N ILE A 281 7.08 4.93 -11.75
CA ILE A 281 6.15 3.81 -11.64
C ILE A 281 6.71 2.59 -12.34
N GLY A 282 6.38 1.39 -11.87
CA GLY A 282 6.81 0.18 -12.55
C GLY A 282 6.27 -1.10 -11.96
N VAL A 283 6.64 -2.19 -12.60
CA VAL A 283 6.11 -3.54 -12.37
C VAL A 283 7.21 -4.58 -12.43
N ASN A 284 6.98 -5.74 -11.81
CA ASN A 284 7.86 -6.90 -11.91
C ASN A 284 7.41 -7.80 -13.08
N GLN A 285 8.33 -8.61 -13.61
CA GLN A 285 8.03 -9.54 -14.72
C GLN A 285 6.91 -10.55 -14.39
N GLY A 286 6.78 -10.96 -13.13
CA GLY A 286 5.88 -12.06 -12.74
C GLY A 286 5.10 -11.79 -11.45
N GLU A 287 4.42 -10.64 -11.38
CA GLU A 287 3.56 -10.27 -10.24
C GLU A 287 2.49 -11.34 -9.95
N GLY A 288 1.96 -11.95 -11.02
CA GLY A 288 0.85 -12.90 -10.97
C GLY A 288 1.20 -14.29 -10.43
N LEU A 289 2.40 -14.52 -9.91
CA LEU A 289 2.87 -15.86 -9.51
C LEU A 289 1.90 -16.59 -8.57
N LYS A 290 1.37 -15.90 -7.54
CA LYS A 290 0.42 -16.48 -6.59
C LYS A 290 -0.89 -16.97 -7.22
N PHE A 291 -1.25 -16.46 -8.41
CA PHE A 291 -2.48 -16.86 -9.12
C PHE A 291 -2.33 -18.15 -9.91
N VAL A 292 -1.09 -18.61 -10.10
CA VAL A 292 -0.76 -19.87 -10.77
C VAL A 292 -0.02 -20.85 -9.85
N GLU A 293 0.16 -20.49 -8.57
CA GLU A 293 0.98 -21.21 -7.57
C GLU A 293 0.41 -22.59 -7.23
N ASP A 294 -0.91 -22.71 -7.05
CA ASP A 294 -1.59 -24.01 -6.85
C ASP A 294 -1.44 -24.97 -8.05
N SER A 295 -0.95 -24.47 -9.19
CA SER A 295 -0.70 -25.23 -10.42
C SER A 295 0.79 -25.47 -10.68
N LEU A 296 1.68 -25.06 -9.77
CA LEU A 296 3.13 -25.27 -9.86
C LEU A 296 3.57 -26.68 -9.46
N GLU A 297 2.67 -27.47 -8.86
CA GLU A 297 2.99 -28.82 -8.36
C GLU A 297 2.98 -29.91 -9.45
N SER A 298 2.55 -29.59 -10.68
CA SER A 298 2.63 -30.52 -11.82
C SER A 298 3.92 -30.34 -12.61
N GLU A 299 4.71 -31.42 -12.75
CA GLU A 299 5.88 -31.44 -13.65
C GLU A 299 5.50 -31.17 -15.12
N ASP A 300 4.25 -31.47 -15.50
CA ASP A 300 3.71 -31.30 -16.85
C ASP A 300 3.14 -29.90 -17.15
N GLY A 301 3.21 -28.96 -16.20
CA GLY A 301 2.61 -27.62 -16.33
C GLY A 301 1.08 -27.64 -16.33
N ILE A 302 0.45 -26.66 -17.01
CA ILE A 302 -1.00 -26.45 -16.96
C ILE A 302 -1.72 -27.18 -18.11
N SER A 303 -2.81 -27.90 -17.81
CA SER A 303 -3.68 -28.51 -18.82
C SER A 303 -4.55 -27.47 -19.53
N ALA A 304 -4.95 -27.75 -20.78
CA ALA A 304 -5.81 -26.85 -21.54
C ALA A 304 -7.17 -26.60 -20.86
N SER A 305 -7.77 -27.64 -20.25
CA SER A 305 -9.04 -27.51 -19.53
C SER A 305 -8.92 -26.63 -18.29
N TYR A 306 -7.80 -26.72 -17.56
CA TYR A 306 -7.55 -25.85 -16.42
C TYR A 306 -7.28 -24.40 -16.83
N PHE A 307 -6.55 -24.19 -17.93
CA PHE A 307 -6.37 -22.87 -18.52
C PHE A 307 -7.73 -22.22 -18.87
N ASP A 308 -8.59 -22.94 -19.61
CA ASP A 308 -9.91 -22.46 -20.00
C ASP A 308 -10.80 -22.13 -18.79
N PHE A 309 -10.79 -23.00 -17.78
CA PHE A 309 -11.51 -22.79 -16.53
C PHE A 309 -11.00 -21.53 -15.80
N THR A 310 -9.68 -21.36 -15.73
CA THR A 310 -9.09 -20.21 -15.02
C THR A 310 -9.38 -18.90 -15.73
N VAL A 311 -9.24 -18.85 -17.06
CA VAL A 311 -9.60 -17.66 -17.85
C VAL A 311 -11.08 -17.33 -17.72
N SER A 312 -11.96 -18.35 -17.75
CA SER A 312 -13.40 -18.14 -17.59
C SER A 312 -13.74 -17.57 -16.21
N ASN A 313 -13.18 -18.15 -15.14
CA ASN A 313 -13.36 -17.62 -13.79
C ASN A 313 -12.77 -16.22 -13.63
N PHE A 314 -11.64 -15.93 -14.26
CA PHE A 314 -11.02 -14.62 -14.24
C PHE A 314 -11.97 -13.56 -14.81
N VAL A 315 -12.54 -13.81 -15.99
CA VAL A 315 -13.52 -12.91 -16.62
C VAL A 315 -14.76 -12.74 -15.74
N ASP A 316 -15.26 -13.83 -15.16
CA ASP A 316 -16.48 -13.81 -14.33
C ASP A 316 -16.33 -12.94 -13.09
N ASN A 317 -15.16 -13.01 -12.45
CA ASN A 317 -14.91 -12.28 -11.21
C ASN A 317 -14.58 -10.80 -11.44
N LEU A 318 -13.99 -10.42 -12.58
CA LEU A 318 -13.59 -9.03 -12.85
C LEU A 318 -14.59 -8.24 -13.69
N TYR A 319 -15.25 -8.89 -14.65
CA TYR A 319 -16.16 -8.22 -15.58
C TYR A 319 -17.64 -8.54 -15.31
N GLY A 320 -17.94 -9.50 -14.43
CA GLY A 320 -19.32 -9.89 -14.14
C GLY A 320 -19.97 -10.58 -15.33
N TYR A 321 -21.16 -10.12 -15.74
CA TYR A 321 -21.87 -10.59 -16.94
C TYR A 321 -22.14 -9.44 -17.91
N PRO A 322 -21.11 -8.95 -18.64
CA PRO A 322 -21.31 -7.92 -19.64
C PRO A 322 -22.00 -8.51 -20.88
N GLU A 323 -22.70 -7.67 -21.64
CA GLU A 323 -23.13 -8.06 -23.00
C GLU A 323 -21.89 -8.48 -23.81
N GLY A 324 -21.93 -9.64 -24.47
CA GLY A 324 -20.79 -10.16 -25.23
C GLY A 324 -19.69 -10.85 -24.40
N LYS A 325 -19.98 -11.26 -23.15
CA LYS A 325 -19.04 -11.98 -22.29
C LYS A 325 -18.34 -13.16 -22.96
N ASP A 326 -19.07 -13.93 -23.77
CA ASP A 326 -18.49 -15.09 -24.46
C ASP A 326 -17.45 -14.64 -25.50
N ILE A 327 -17.69 -13.52 -26.18
CA ILE A 327 -16.70 -12.91 -27.09
C ILE A 327 -15.47 -12.47 -26.30
N LEU A 328 -15.64 -11.83 -25.14
CA LEU A 328 -14.52 -11.40 -24.30
C LEU A 328 -13.69 -12.60 -23.80
N ARG A 329 -14.33 -13.66 -23.31
CA ARG A 329 -13.66 -14.89 -22.86
C ARG A 329 -12.86 -15.52 -23.99
N GLU A 330 -13.47 -15.74 -25.15
CA GLU A 330 -12.81 -16.37 -26.29
C GLU A 330 -11.68 -15.49 -26.84
N THR A 331 -11.84 -14.16 -26.83
CA THR A 331 -10.77 -13.23 -27.22
C THR A 331 -9.59 -13.30 -26.25
N ILE A 332 -9.83 -13.31 -24.93
CA ILE A 332 -8.74 -13.42 -23.94
C ILE A 332 -8.02 -14.76 -24.09
N LYS A 333 -8.75 -15.87 -24.22
CA LYS A 333 -8.14 -17.18 -24.48
C LYS A 333 -7.29 -17.14 -25.75
N PHE A 334 -7.79 -16.52 -26.81
CA PHE A 334 -7.08 -16.41 -28.07
C PHE A 334 -5.77 -15.61 -27.93
N MET A 335 -5.82 -14.47 -27.24
CA MET A 335 -4.66 -13.59 -27.06
C MET A 335 -3.58 -14.19 -26.16
N TYR A 336 -3.96 -15.00 -25.17
CA TYR A 336 -3.03 -15.64 -24.23
C TYR A 336 -2.73 -17.12 -24.55
N THR A 337 -3.10 -17.57 -25.74
CA THR A 337 -2.63 -18.86 -26.29
C THR A 337 -1.39 -18.60 -27.14
N ASP A 338 -0.28 -19.28 -26.83
CA ASP A 338 0.84 -19.34 -27.75
C ASP A 338 0.48 -20.27 -28.91
N TRP A 339 0.12 -19.69 -30.05
CA TRP A 339 -0.27 -20.46 -31.23
C TRP A 339 0.89 -21.19 -31.91
N ALA A 340 2.14 -20.82 -31.62
CA ALA A 340 3.32 -21.53 -32.12
C ALA A 340 3.60 -22.81 -31.32
N ASP A 341 3.20 -22.86 -30.05
CA ASP A 341 3.41 -23.99 -29.15
C ASP A 341 2.20 -24.27 -28.23
N ARG A 342 1.02 -24.42 -28.86
CA ARG A 342 -0.28 -24.47 -28.18
C ARG A 342 -0.42 -25.59 -27.16
N ASP A 343 0.21 -26.73 -27.42
CA ASP A 343 0.05 -27.93 -26.60
C ASP A 343 0.97 -27.97 -25.38
N ASN A 344 1.94 -27.05 -25.30
CA ASN A 344 2.91 -26.96 -24.21
C ASN A 344 2.27 -26.43 -22.90
N GLY A 345 2.21 -27.31 -21.89
CA GLY A 345 1.65 -26.98 -20.57
C GLY A 345 2.48 -25.95 -19.80
N GLU A 346 3.80 -25.90 -20.02
CA GLU A 346 4.67 -24.89 -19.43
C GLU A 346 4.41 -23.50 -20.05
N MET A 347 4.12 -23.46 -21.35
CA MET A 347 3.80 -22.21 -22.03
C MET A 347 2.43 -21.68 -21.58
N ARG A 348 1.42 -22.55 -21.44
CA ARG A 348 0.13 -22.19 -20.83
C ARG A 348 0.29 -21.64 -19.41
N ARG A 349 1.23 -22.17 -18.63
CA ARG A 349 1.57 -21.61 -17.30
C ARG A 349 2.12 -20.19 -17.41
N LYS A 350 3.08 -19.96 -18.31
CA LYS A 350 3.68 -18.63 -18.52
C LYS A 350 2.64 -17.62 -19.00
N THR A 351 1.78 -17.98 -19.95
CA THR A 351 0.76 -17.06 -20.47
C THR A 351 -0.37 -16.81 -19.48
N LEU A 352 -0.74 -17.79 -18.64
CA LEU A 352 -1.69 -17.56 -17.55
C LEU A 352 -1.11 -16.60 -16.50
N LEU A 353 0.16 -16.79 -16.11
CA LEU A 353 0.85 -15.84 -15.23
C LEU A 353 0.91 -14.44 -15.85
N ALA A 354 1.19 -14.35 -17.15
CA ALA A 354 1.18 -13.09 -17.89
C ALA A 354 -0.21 -12.44 -17.90
N LEU A 355 -1.29 -13.18 -18.12
CA LEU A 355 -2.67 -12.66 -18.07
C LEU A 355 -2.97 -11.93 -16.76
N PHE A 356 -2.67 -12.57 -15.63
CA PHE A 356 -2.87 -11.96 -14.32
C PHE A 356 -1.95 -10.77 -14.09
N THR A 357 -0.68 -10.90 -14.45
CA THR A 357 0.32 -9.82 -14.32
C THR A 357 -0.09 -8.59 -15.13
N ASP A 358 -0.49 -8.81 -16.38
CA ASP A 358 -0.86 -7.78 -17.33
C ASP A 358 -2.09 -7.03 -16.84
N HIS A 359 -3.16 -7.75 -16.52
CA HIS A 359 -4.43 -7.11 -16.17
C HIS A 359 -4.36 -6.36 -14.85
N GLN A 360 -3.74 -6.96 -13.83
CA GLN A 360 -3.81 -6.41 -12.48
C GLN A 360 -2.71 -5.38 -12.17
N TRP A 361 -1.59 -5.43 -12.90
CA TRP A 361 -0.45 -4.54 -12.67
C TRP A 361 0.01 -3.78 -13.91
N VAL A 362 0.32 -4.47 -15.02
CA VAL A 362 0.96 -3.81 -16.18
C VAL A 362 0.01 -2.81 -16.83
N ALA A 363 -1.20 -3.21 -17.19
CA ALA A 363 -2.17 -2.36 -17.86
C ALA A 363 -2.56 -1.15 -16.98
N PRO A 364 -2.91 -1.31 -15.69
CA PRO A 364 -3.10 -0.19 -14.77
C PRO A 364 -1.89 0.75 -14.66
N ALA A 365 -0.67 0.20 -14.58
CA ALA A 365 0.55 1.00 -14.45
C ALA A 365 0.84 1.79 -15.73
N VAL A 366 0.67 1.16 -16.90
CA VAL A 366 0.84 1.81 -18.20
C VAL A 366 -0.24 2.88 -18.42
N ALA A 367 -1.49 2.62 -18.05
CA ALA A 367 -2.57 3.60 -18.14
C ALA A 367 -2.29 4.82 -17.24
N THR A 368 -1.89 4.57 -15.98
CA THR A 368 -1.46 5.63 -15.05
C THR A 368 -0.29 6.44 -15.64
N ALA A 369 0.75 5.77 -16.13
CA ALA A 369 1.93 6.43 -16.70
C ALA A 369 1.59 7.26 -17.95
N LYS A 370 0.73 6.74 -18.84
CA LYS A 370 0.28 7.46 -20.04
C LYS A 370 -0.51 8.71 -19.70
N LEU A 371 -1.51 8.59 -18.81
CA LEU A 371 -2.31 9.73 -18.38
C LEU A 371 -1.41 10.80 -17.74
N HIS A 372 -0.49 10.40 -16.84
CA HIS A 372 0.48 11.35 -16.28
C HIS A 372 1.32 12.08 -17.34
N ALA A 373 1.77 11.36 -18.38
CA ALA A 373 2.60 11.92 -19.44
C ALA A 373 1.80 12.83 -20.41
N GLU A 374 0.54 12.49 -20.71
CA GLU A 374 -0.37 13.30 -21.54
C GLU A 374 -0.59 14.70 -20.94
N TYR A 375 -0.63 14.76 -19.61
CA TYR A 375 -0.74 15.98 -18.82
C TYR A 375 0.62 16.65 -18.52
N GLN A 376 1.68 16.30 -19.27
CA GLN A 376 3.03 16.90 -19.22
C GLN A 376 3.76 16.78 -17.88
N SER A 377 3.32 15.89 -16.99
CA SER A 377 4.07 15.58 -15.75
C SER A 377 5.27 14.69 -16.06
N PRO A 378 6.43 14.85 -15.40
CA PRO A 378 7.57 13.95 -15.59
C PRO A 378 7.24 12.52 -15.12
N VAL A 379 7.37 11.55 -16.05
CA VAL A 379 7.11 10.13 -15.80
C VAL A 379 8.34 9.29 -16.12
N TYR A 380 8.72 8.41 -15.18
CA TYR A 380 9.73 7.39 -15.37
C TYR A 380 9.10 6.01 -15.18
N PHE A 381 9.20 5.15 -16.18
CA PHE A 381 8.65 3.79 -16.12
C PHE A 381 9.77 2.75 -16.00
N TYR A 382 9.63 1.76 -15.12
CA TYR A 382 10.56 0.64 -15.03
C TYR A 382 9.85 -0.72 -15.11
N THR A 383 10.61 -1.72 -15.55
CA THR A 383 10.23 -3.13 -15.42
C THR A 383 11.36 -3.90 -14.74
N PHE A 384 11.04 -4.61 -13.66
CA PHE A 384 12.03 -5.34 -12.86
C PHE A 384 12.08 -6.83 -13.25
N TYR A 385 13.21 -7.25 -13.82
CA TYR A 385 13.44 -8.60 -14.37
C TYR A 385 14.41 -9.45 -13.53
N HIS A 386 14.77 -9.00 -12.33
CA HIS A 386 15.69 -9.71 -11.46
C HIS A 386 14.98 -10.21 -10.21
N HIS A 387 15.39 -11.35 -9.65
CA HIS A 387 14.95 -11.81 -8.33
C HIS A 387 16.05 -12.68 -7.71
N LEU A 388 16.07 -12.74 -6.38
CA LEU A 388 16.95 -13.65 -5.66
C LEU A 388 16.29 -15.03 -5.58
N VAL A 389 17.02 -16.08 -5.94
CA VAL A 389 16.56 -17.46 -5.75
C VAL A 389 16.63 -17.77 -4.26
N CYS A 390 15.49 -17.86 -3.59
CA CYS A 390 15.43 -18.31 -2.19
C CYS A 390 15.56 -19.85 -2.12
N THR A 391 16.79 -20.36 -2.02
CA THR A 391 17.07 -21.79 -1.83
C THR A 391 16.74 -22.32 -0.42
N VAL A 392 16.31 -21.46 0.51
CA VAL A 392 16.21 -21.80 1.95
C VAL A 392 14.85 -22.43 2.36
N ILE A 393 13.81 -22.37 1.54
CA ILE A 393 12.48 -22.89 1.92
C ILE A 393 12.29 -24.39 1.58
N GLY A 394 13.05 -24.93 0.62
CA GLY A 394 12.97 -26.36 0.26
C GLY A 394 13.46 -27.33 1.36
N TRP A 395 14.32 -26.87 2.28
CA TRP A 395 14.84 -27.70 3.38
C TRP A 395 13.97 -27.65 4.65
N LEU A 396 13.25 -26.55 4.90
CA LEU A 396 12.45 -26.38 6.12
C LEU A 396 11.01 -26.92 5.98
N SER A 397 10.44 -26.94 4.77
CA SER A 397 9.11 -27.54 4.54
C SER A 397 9.10 -29.05 4.71
N GLY A 398 10.20 -29.74 4.40
CA GLY A 398 10.37 -31.18 4.62
C GLY A 398 10.69 -31.58 6.07
N TRP A 399 11.28 -30.68 6.86
CA TRP A 399 11.63 -30.96 8.27
C TRP A 399 10.48 -30.69 9.25
N MET A 400 9.60 -29.72 8.97
CA MET A 400 8.47 -29.40 9.87
C MET A 400 7.23 -30.30 9.66
N SER A 401 7.13 -30.99 8.54
CA SER A 401 6.07 -31.97 8.27
C SER A 401 6.29 -33.32 8.97
N GLY A 402 7.48 -33.56 9.54
CA GLY A 402 7.83 -34.78 10.28
C GLY A 402 7.63 -34.74 11.81
N TRP A 403 7.20 -33.62 12.40
CA TRP A 403 7.12 -33.46 13.87
C TRP A 403 5.74 -33.09 14.42
N ILE A 404 4.66 -33.29 13.65
CA ILE A 404 3.27 -33.13 14.12
C ILE A 404 2.49 -34.48 14.15
N VAL A 405 3.18 -35.61 13.97
CA VAL A 405 2.62 -36.93 14.28
C VAL A 405 3.58 -37.64 15.23
N GLY A 406 3.35 -37.44 16.53
CA GLY A 406 4.02 -38.09 17.65
C GLY A 406 3.17 -37.96 18.89
#